data_AF-A0A7W0JI23-F1
#
_entry.id   AF-A0A7W0JI23-F1
#
_cell.length_a   1.000
_cell.length_b   1.000
_cell.length_c   1.000
_cell.angle_alpha   90.00
_cell.angle_beta   90.00
_cell.angle_gamma   90.00
#
_symmetry.space_group_name_H-M   'P 1'
#
loop_
_entity.id
_entity.type
_entity.pdbx_description
1 polymer ?
#
loop_
_entity_poly.entity_id
_entity_poly.type
_entity_poly.pdbx_seq_one_letter_code
_entity_poly.pdbx_strand_id
1 'polypeptide(L)'
;MAAAEADSSLSRQERIEIFEDVWKTINEQYYDPSFHGVDWRQVHERYRPRIEAAKDDVEFYSLFEVMLAELRDAHPRRDSGLRHVG
;
A
#
# COMPACT_ATOMS: atom_id res chain seq x y z
N MET A 1 -21.47 -21.96 9.69
CA MET A 1 -20.01 -21.86 9.46
C MET A 1 -19.54 -20.71 10.33
N ALA A 2 -18.66 -20.99 11.29
CA ALA A 2 -18.42 -20.20 12.49
C ALA A 2 -17.22 -19.25 12.35
N ALA A 3 -17.28 -18.18 13.16
CA ALA A 3 -16.22 -17.28 13.60
C ALA A 3 -15.65 -16.29 12.58
N ALA A 4 -16.07 -15.02 12.68
CA ALA A 4 -15.19 -13.90 13.02
C ALA A 4 -15.83 -12.55 12.64
N GLU A 5 -16.70 -11.99 13.48
CA GLU A 5 -16.89 -10.53 13.53
C GLU A 5 -17.17 -10.16 14.99
N ALA A 6 -16.14 -10.34 15.82
CA ALA A 6 -16.09 -9.70 17.12
C ALA A 6 -15.64 -8.25 16.88
N ASP A 7 -16.59 -7.34 17.05
CA ASP A 7 -16.42 -6.02 17.63
C ASP A 7 -15.17 -5.92 18.53
N SER A 8 -14.07 -5.35 18.03
CA SER A 8 -13.01 -4.66 18.80
C SER A 8 -11.88 -4.20 17.89
N SER A 9 -11.47 -2.95 18.07
CA SER A 9 -10.39 -2.29 17.33
C SER A 9 -9.11 -3.11 17.22
N LEU A 10 -8.40 -3.05 16.07
CA LEU A 10 -7.10 -3.69 15.91
C LEU A 10 -6.11 -3.09 16.92
N SER A 11 -5.36 -3.94 17.60
CA SER A 11 -4.24 -3.48 18.42
C SER A 11 -3.13 -2.92 17.52
N ARG A 12 -2.27 -2.07 18.09
CA ARG A 12 -1.07 -1.56 17.39
C ARG A 12 -0.24 -2.68 16.77
N GLN A 13 -0.09 -3.80 17.47
CA GLN A 13 0.70 -4.92 16.99
C GLN A 13 0.01 -5.62 15.81
N GLU A 14 -1.29 -5.88 15.89
CA GLU A 14 -2.05 -6.47 14.77
C GLU A 14 -2.00 -5.60 13.52
N ARG A 15 -2.11 -4.28 13.65
CA ARG A 15 -1.96 -3.33 12.53
C ARG A 15 -0.60 -3.46 11.84
N ILE A 16 0.48 -3.60 12.63
CA ILE A 16 1.84 -3.80 12.10
C ILE A 16 1.94 -5.15 11.41
N GLU A 17 1.44 -6.22 12.03
CA GLU A 17 1.49 -7.57 11.47
C GLU A 17 0.72 -7.65 10.13
N ILE A 18 -0.49 -7.10 10.07
CA ILE A 18 -1.28 -7.02 8.84
C ILE A 18 -0.54 -6.22 7.77
N PHE A 19 0.06 -5.08 8.15
CA PHE A 19 0.82 -4.26 7.22
C PHE A 19 2.02 -5.00 6.64
N GLU A 20 2.83 -5.65 7.47
CA GLU A 20 4.01 -6.40 7.03
C GLU A 20 3.62 -7.59 6.15
N ASP A 21 2.55 -8.32 6.50
CA ASP A 21 2.07 -9.48 5.75
C ASP A 21 1.58 -9.09 4.35
N VAL A 22 0.75 -8.05 4.24
CA VAL A 22 0.25 -7.58 2.95
C VAL A 22 1.37 -6.96 2.13
N TRP A 23 2.24 -6.14 2.74
CA TRP A 23 3.36 -5.56 2.02
C TRP A 23 4.28 -6.63 1.44
N LYS A 24 4.59 -7.67 2.23
CA LYS A 24 5.41 -8.80 1.81
C LYS A 24 4.71 -9.60 0.71
N THR A 25 3.42 -9.88 0.88
CA THR A 25 2.62 -10.58 -0.14
C THR A 25 2.66 -9.84 -1.47
N ILE A 26 2.47 -8.52 -1.48
CA ILE A 26 2.60 -7.71 -2.69
C ILE A 26 4.04 -7.78 -3.22
N ASN A 27 5.04 -7.62 -2.35
CA ASN A 27 6.45 -7.67 -2.77
C ASN A 27 6.82 -9.01 -3.44
N GLU A 28 6.22 -10.13 -3.01
CA GLU A 28 6.52 -11.48 -3.51
C GLU A 28 5.60 -11.93 -4.66
N GLN A 29 4.33 -11.49 -4.69
CA GLN A 29 3.29 -11.98 -5.60
C GLN A 29 2.96 -10.99 -6.73
N TYR A 30 3.41 -9.74 -6.66
CA TYR A 30 3.08 -8.76 -7.70
C TYR A 30 3.74 -9.14 -9.03
N TYR A 31 2.94 -9.14 -10.09
CA TYR A 31 3.35 -9.63 -11.41
C TYR A 31 4.45 -8.78 -12.06
N ASP A 32 4.45 -7.47 -11.80
CA ASP A 32 5.46 -6.55 -12.33
C ASP A 32 6.56 -6.28 -11.28
N PRO A 33 7.79 -6.79 -11.46
CA PRO A 33 8.87 -6.58 -10.49
C PRO A 33 9.34 -5.12 -10.41
N SER A 34 8.93 -4.28 -11.37
CA SER A 34 9.23 -2.86 -11.36
C SER A 34 8.18 -2.03 -10.62
N PHE A 35 7.07 -2.64 -10.17
CA PHE A 35 5.90 -1.95 -9.60
C PHE A 35 5.50 -0.69 -10.39
N HIS A 36 5.54 -0.76 -11.72
CA HIS A 36 5.31 0.37 -12.63
C HIS A 36 6.24 1.58 -12.40
N GLY A 37 7.44 1.36 -11.87
CA GLY A 37 8.43 2.39 -11.52
C GLY A 37 8.35 2.89 -10.07
N VAL A 38 7.53 2.26 -9.22
CA VAL A 38 7.41 2.60 -7.79
C VAL A 38 8.45 1.82 -6.98
N ASP A 39 9.26 2.53 -6.21
CA ASP A 39 10.16 1.90 -5.22
C ASP A 39 9.34 1.35 -4.04
N TRP A 40 8.81 0.12 -4.20
CA TRP A 40 7.94 -0.50 -3.20
C TRP A 40 8.60 -0.69 -1.83
N ARG A 41 9.93 -0.89 -1.80
CA ARG A 41 10.71 -0.88 -0.56
C ARG A 41 10.74 0.49 0.11
N GLN A 42 10.89 1.56 -0.66
CA GLN A 42 10.85 2.93 -0.12
C GLN A 42 9.43 3.29 0.38
N VAL A 43 8.39 2.74 -0.25
CA VAL A 43 7.01 2.85 0.26
C VAL A 43 6.92 2.21 1.65
N HIS A 44 7.44 0.99 1.85
CA HIS A 44 7.47 0.35 3.17
C HIS A 44 8.11 1.25 4.24
N GLU A 45 9.32 1.74 3.96
CA GLU A 45 10.08 2.56 4.92
C GLU A 45 9.37 3.87 5.27
N ARG A 46 8.60 4.43 4.32
CA ARG A 46 7.81 5.66 4.53
C ARG A 46 6.55 5.41 5.36
N TYR A 47 5.89 4.27 5.16
CA TYR A 47 4.57 4.00 5.76
C TYR A 47 4.66 3.23 7.07
N ARG A 48 5.67 2.37 7.27
CA ARG A 48 5.88 1.62 8.51
C ARG A 48 5.81 2.48 9.78
N PRO A 49 6.60 3.59 9.93
CA PRO A 49 6.50 4.41 11.12
C PRO A 49 5.15 5.13 11.28
N ARG A 50 4.40 5.34 10.18
CA ARG A 50 3.06 5.96 10.21
C ARG A 50 2.01 4.97 10.69
N ILE A 51 2.07 3.74 10.21
CA ILE A 51 1.22 2.63 10.66
C ILE A 51 1.48 2.32 12.14
N GLU A 52 2.75 2.34 12.55
CA GLU A 52 3.13 2.20 13.96
C GLU A 52 2.62 3.33 14.86
N ALA A 53 2.43 4.53 14.31
CA ALA A 53 1.93 5.70 15.01
C ALA A 53 0.40 5.86 14.92
N ALA A 54 -0.28 5.05 14.11
CA ALA A 54 -1.72 5.12 13.91
C ALA A 54 -2.46 4.85 15.22
N LYS A 55 -3.34 5.77 15.61
CA LYS A 55 -4.03 5.75 16.91
C LYS A 55 -5.21 4.81 16.90
N ASP A 56 -5.93 4.78 15.80
CA ASP A 56 -7.15 4.02 15.60
C ASP A 56 -7.15 3.30 14.25
N ASP A 57 -8.14 2.43 14.08
CA ASP A 57 -8.24 1.61 12.87
C ASP A 57 -8.55 2.46 11.64
N VAL A 58 -9.27 3.58 11.82
CA VAL A 58 -9.61 4.49 10.73
C VAL A 58 -8.34 5.13 10.18
N GLU A 59 -7.44 5.60 11.04
CA GLU A 59 -6.13 6.12 10.62
C GLU A 59 -5.28 5.05 9.95
N PHE A 60 -5.28 3.82 10.49
CA PHE A 60 -4.60 2.68 9.89
C PHE A 60 -5.11 2.37 8.47
N TYR A 61 -6.41 2.15 8.31
CA TYR A 61 -7.01 1.84 7.01
C TYR A 61 -6.81 2.98 6.01
N SER A 62 -6.91 4.23 6.45
CA SER A 62 -6.65 5.40 5.59
C SER A 62 -5.21 5.41 5.06
N LEU A 63 -4.21 5.20 5.94
CA LEU A 63 -2.80 5.11 5.55
C LEU A 63 -2.55 3.92 4.61
N PHE A 64 -3.21 2.80 4.88
CA PHE A 64 -3.10 1.58 4.11
C PHE A 64 -3.66 1.73 2.69
N GLU A 65 -4.83 2.36 2.55
CA GLU A 65 -5.41 2.70 1.25
C GLU A 65 -4.50 3.62 0.44
N VAL A 66 -3.90 4.64 1.08
CA VAL A 66 -2.96 5.53 0.40
C VAL A 66 -1.73 4.76 -0.08
N MET A 67 -1.18 3.86 0.75
CA MET A 67 -0.03 3.03 0.36
C MET A 67 -0.35 2.18 -0.89
N LEU A 68 -1.52 1.56 -0.94
CA LEU A 68 -1.94 0.75 -2.08
C LEU A 68 -2.24 1.60 -3.33
N ALA A 69 -2.68 2.84 -3.14
CA ALA A 69 -2.92 3.78 -4.23
C ALA A 69 -1.61 4.15 -4.96
N GLU A 70 -0.46 4.19 -4.28
CA GLU A 70 0.85 4.45 -4.91
C GLU A 70 1.15 3.45 -6.04
N LEU A 71 0.74 2.18 -5.90
CA LEU A 71 0.90 1.16 -6.96
C LEU A 71 -0.06 1.36 -8.14
N ARG A 72 -1.20 2.01 -7.91
CA ARG A 72 -2.26 2.25 -8.90
C ARG A 72 -2.04 3.57 -9.65
N ASP A 73 -1.49 4.58 -8.98
CA ASP A 73 -1.22 5.91 -9.52
C ASP A 73 0.10 6.01 -10.27
N ALA A 74 0.86 4.92 -10.34
CA ALA A 74 1.87 4.72 -11.38
C ALA A 74 1.18 4.59 -12.76
N HIS A 75 0.47 5.65 -13.14
CA HIS A 75 -0.09 5.88 -14.45
C HIS A 75 1.10 5.77 -15.40
N PRO A 76 1.09 4.85 -16.38
CA PRO A 76 2.09 4.90 -17.43
C PRO A 76 1.98 6.30 -18.00
N ARG A 77 3.02 7.12 -17.81
CA ARG A 77 3.09 8.41 -18.48
C ARG A 77 3.01 8.07 -19.95
N ARG A 78 1.81 8.19 -20.51
CA ARG A 78 1.63 8.42 -21.92
C ARG A 78 2.26 9.79 -22.11
N ASP A 79 3.56 9.78 -22.38
CA ASP A 79 4.16 10.79 -23.23
C ASP A 79 3.44 10.67 -24.57
N SER A 80 2.26 11.29 -24.62
CA SER A 80 1.59 11.62 -25.86
C SER A 80 2.40 12.76 -26.44
N GLY A 81 3.61 12.44 -26.92
CA GLY A 81 4.41 13.29 -27.77
C GLY A 81 3.62 13.52 -29.05
N LEU A 82 2.73 14.51 -29.01
CA LEU A 82 2.19 15.18 -30.19
C LEU A 82 3.37 15.84 -30.90
N ARG A 83 4.09 15.03 -31.68
CA ARG A 83 5.00 15.51 -32.70
C ARG A 83 4.14 16.11 -33.81
N HIS A 84 3.76 17.37 -33.62
CA HIS A 84 3.28 18.22 -34.70
C HIS A 84 4.49 18.46 -35.62
N VAL A 85 4.57 17.69 -36.71
CA VAL A 85 5.46 18.00 -37.83
C VAL A 85 4.71 18.97 -38.73
N GLY A 86 5.41 20.06 -39.08
CA GLY A 86 4.88 21.15 -39.90
C GLY A 86 4.67 20.81 -41.36
#